data_AF-A0A1H8IXQ9-F1
#
_entry.id   AF-A0A1H8IXQ9-F1
#
_cell.length_a   1.000
_cell.length_b   1.000
_cell.length_c   1.000
_cell.angle_alpha   90.00
_cell.angle_beta   90.00
_cell.angle_gamma   90.00
#
_symmetry.space_group_name_H-M   'P 1'
#
loop_
_entity.id
_entity.type
_entity.pdbx_description
1 polymer ?
#
loop_
_entity_poly.entity_id
_entity_poly.type
_entity_poly.pdbx_seq_one_letter_code
_entity_poly.pdbx_strand_id
1 'polypeptide(L)'
;MINRLVKQAQKGDKEALLQLILDKQDDYYRLAWSYMKNKNDALDVMEDMIVILYEQIQTLRKREAFYSWSKKILVRCCYRAFREQKKMTRLADNQAELVTASDQVEQKHQELELDYLLAQLNRIMLK
;
A
#
# COMPACT_ATOMS: atom_id res chain seq x y z
N MET A 1 -34.61 -10.43 0.67
CA MET A 1 -34.12 -9.39 -0.26
C MET A 1 -32.67 -9.65 -0.67
N ILE A 2 -31.73 -9.75 0.28
CA ILE A 2 -30.29 -10.02 0.01
C ILE A 2 -30.02 -11.22 -0.92
N ASN A 3 -30.68 -12.37 -0.67
CA ASN A 3 -30.48 -13.59 -1.47
C ASN A 3 -30.82 -13.40 -2.96
N ARG A 4 -31.78 -12.52 -3.29
CA ARG A 4 -32.15 -12.21 -4.67
C ARG A 4 -31.05 -11.40 -5.35
N LEU A 5 -30.60 -10.32 -4.72
CA LEU A 5 -29.52 -9.47 -5.24
C LEU A 5 -28.22 -10.26 -5.40
N VAL A 6 -27.85 -11.07 -4.40
CA VAL A 6 -26.66 -11.94 -4.51
C VAL A 6 -26.80 -12.92 -5.67
N LYS A 7 -27.99 -13.50 -5.88
CA LYS A 7 -28.23 -14.40 -7.02
C LYS A 7 -28.13 -13.67 -8.38
N GLN A 8 -28.56 -12.43 -8.46
CA GLN A 8 -28.44 -11.61 -9.68
C GLN A 8 -26.98 -11.24 -9.94
N ALA A 9 -26.26 -10.82 -8.89
CA ALA A 9 -24.84 -10.51 -8.99
C ALA A 9 -24.00 -11.76 -9.37
N GLN A 10 -24.36 -12.94 -8.86
CA GLN A 10 -23.87 -14.25 -9.34
C GLN A 10 -24.27 -14.59 -10.79
N LYS A 11 -25.03 -13.76 -11.48
CA LYS A 11 -25.28 -13.91 -12.92
C LYS A 11 -24.60 -12.83 -13.75
N GLY A 12 -23.75 -12.01 -13.12
CA GLY A 12 -23.07 -10.89 -13.76
C GLY A 12 -23.83 -9.56 -13.69
N ASP A 13 -24.91 -9.47 -12.91
CA ASP A 13 -25.64 -8.20 -12.70
C ASP A 13 -24.82 -7.27 -11.79
N LYS A 14 -24.16 -6.29 -12.40
CA LYS A 14 -23.29 -5.32 -11.72
C LYS A 14 -24.09 -4.39 -10.80
N GLU A 15 -25.29 -4.00 -11.20
CA GLU A 15 -26.16 -3.14 -10.41
C GLU A 15 -26.62 -3.83 -9.13
N ALA A 16 -26.92 -5.14 -9.22
CA ALA A 16 -27.24 -5.92 -8.03
C ALA A 16 -26.08 -6.00 -7.03
N LEU A 17 -24.83 -6.11 -7.52
CA LEU A 17 -23.65 -6.08 -6.66
C LEU A 17 -23.47 -4.70 -6.02
N LEU A 18 -23.58 -3.64 -6.82
CA LEU A 18 -23.44 -2.27 -6.34
C LEU A 18 -24.48 -1.95 -5.26
N GLN A 19 -25.73 -2.37 -5.45
CA GLN A 19 -26.79 -2.16 -4.48
C GLN A 19 -26.50 -2.86 -3.14
N LEU A 20 -25.94 -4.08 -3.17
CA LEU A 20 -25.51 -4.77 -1.95
C LEU A 20 -24.40 -4.01 -1.22
N ILE A 21 -23.46 -3.41 -1.97
CA ILE A 21 -22.32 -2.70 -1.40
C ILE A 21 -22.77 -1.36 -0.80
N LEU A 22 -23.62 -0.62 -1.52
CA LEU A 22 -24.16 0.65 -1.07
C LEU A 22 -25.03 0.50 0.20
N ASP A 23 -25.78 -0.59 0.33
CA ASP A 23 -26.57 -0.91 1.54
C ASP A 23 -25.70 -1.00 2.83
N LYS A 24 -24.40 -1.25 2.68
CA LYS A 24 -23.43 -1.32 3.79
C LYS A 24 -22.21 -0.42 3.58
N GLN A 25 -22.32 0.61 2.74
CA GLN A 25 -21.19 1.48 2.40
C GLN A 25 -20.53 2.08 3.65
N ASP A 26 -21.34 2.63 4.56
CA ASP A 26 -20.85 3.22 5.81
C ASP A 26 -20.13 2.23 6.72
N ASP A 27 -20.61 0.98 6.77
CA ASP A 27 -19.97 -0.09 7.54
C ASP A 27 -18.61 -0.46 6.95
N TYR A 28 -18.53 -0.58 5.62
CA TYR A 28 -17.29 -0.86 4.92
C TYR A 28 -16.31 0.29 5.08
N TYR A 29 -16.76 1.53 4.92
CA TYR A 29 -15.91 2.71 5.07
C TYR A 29 -15.37 2.85 6.49
N ARG A 30 -16.22 2.71 7.52
CA ARG A 30 -15.76 2.72 8.93
C ARG A 30 -14.74 1.63 9.20
N LEU A 31 -14.96 0.42 8.67
CA LEU A 31 -14.02 -0.68 8.82
C LEU A 31 -12.70 -0.38 8.12
N ALA A 32 -12.71 0.02 6.84
CA ALA A 32 -11.51 0.39 6.09
C ALA A 32 -10.72 1.51 6.79
N TRP A 33 -11.42 2.59 7.17
CA TRP A 33 -10.86 3.71 7.91
C TRP A 33 -10.19 3.30 9.22
N SER A 34 -10.78 2.35 9.97
CA SER A 34 -10.22 1.88 11.23
C SER A 34 -8.82 1.27 11.07
N TYR A 35 -8.53 0.68 9.91
CA TYR A 35 -7.22 0.13 9.56
C TYR A 35 -6.31 1.16 8.88
N MET A 36 -6.83 1.93 7.93
CA MET A 36 -6.01 2.80 7.07
C MET A 36 -5.72 4.18 7.69
N LYS A 37 -6.61 4.71 8.53
CA LYS A 37 -6.50 6.04 9.16
C LYS A 37 -6.33 7.22 8.18
N ASN A 38 -6.55 6.99 6.88
CA ASN A 38 -6.55 7.99 5.81
C ASN A 38 -7.73 7.73 4.87
N LYS A 39 -8.30 8.81 4.30
CA LYS A 39 -9.49 8.76 3.46
C LYS A 39 -9.20 8.07 2.14
N ASN A 40 -8.09 8.43 1.49
CA ASN A 40 -7.75 7.94 0.17
C ASN A 40 -7.45 6.44 0.26
N ASP A 41 -6.56 6.05 1.18
CA ASP A 41 -6.24 4.63 1.40
C ASP A 41 -7.47 3.80 1.77
N ALA A 42 -8.41 4.36 2.55
CA ALA A 42 -9.67 3.69 2.88
C ALA A 42 -10.57 3.49 1.65
N LEU A 43 -10.61 4.46 0.73
CA LEU A 43 -11.35 4.34 -0.53
C LEU A 43 -10.66 3.35 -1.47
N ASP A 44 -9.34 3.40 -1.58
CA ASP A 44 -8.56 2.47 -2.43
C ASP A 44 -8.79 1.01 -2.02
N VAL A 45 -8.74 0.69 -0.72
CA VAL A 45 -9.02 -0.69 -0.26
C VAL A 45 -10.48 -1.10 -0.44
N MET A 46 -11.42 -0.15 -0.46
CA MET A 46 -12.82 -0.42 -0.78
C MET A 46 -13.00 -0.72 -2.27
N GLU A 47 -12.32 0.02 -3.15
CA GLU A 47 -12.30 -0.27 -4.59
C GLU A 47 -11.71 -1.66 -4.88
N ASP A 48 -10.57 -1.97 -4.26
CA ASP A 48 -9.98 -3.32 -4.28
C ASP A 48 -10.96 -4.40 -3.84
N MET A 49 -11.70 -4.15 -2.75
CA MET A 49 -12.74 -5.07 -2.29
C MET A 49 -13.84 -5.24 -3.36
N ILE A 50 -14.33 -4.17 -3.98
CA ILE A 50 -15.38 -4.23 -5.01
C ILE A 50 -14.95 -5.11 -6.18
N VAL A 51 -13.70 -4.95 -6.65
CA VAL A 51 -13.13 -5.77 -7.73
C VAL A 51 -13.11 -7.25 -7.34
N ILE A 52 -12.59 -7.58 -6.16
CA ILE A 52 -12.53 -8.97 -5.68
C ILE A 52 -13.93 -9.55 -5.49
N LEU A 53 -14.88 -8.78 -4.98
CA LEU A 53 -16.27 -9.20 -4.85
C LEU A 53 -16.84 -9.56 -6.22
N TYR A 54 -16.65 -8.70 -7.23
CA TYR A 54 -17.12 -8.95 -8.59
C TYR A 54 -16.53 -10.24 -9.17
N GLU A 55 -15.23 -10.46 -9.03
CA GLU A 55 -14.54 -11.66 -9.53
C GLU A 55 -14.94 -12.95 -8.80
N GLN A 56 -15.15 -12.87 -7.49
CA GLN A 56 -15.28 -14.04 -6.63
C GLN A 56 -16.69 -14.34 -6.15
N ILE A 57 -17.70 -13.51 -6.46
CA ILE A 57 -19.07 -13.70 -5.95
C ILE A 57 -19.68 -15.06 -6.30
N GLN A 58 -19.25 -15.67 -7.40
CA GLN A 58 -19.66 -17.02 -7.81
C GLN A 58 -19.23 -18.10 -6.81
N THR A 59 -18.16 -17.86 -6.07
CA THR A 59 -17.63 -18.80 -5.08
C THR A 59 -18.43 -18.78 -3.77
N LEU A 60 -19.29 -17.78 -3.57
CA LEU A 60 -20.09 -17.64 -2.36
C LEU A 60 -21.20 -18.69 -2.31
N ARG A 61 -21.01 -19.73 -1.49
CA ARG A 61 -21.96 -20.85 -1.34
C ARG A 61 -23.25 -20.45 -0.62
N LYS A 62 -23.12 -19.71 0.50
CA LYS A 62 -24.25 -19.26 1.32
C LYS A 62 -24.49 -17.78 1.06
N ARG A 63 -25.54 -17.48 0.29
CA ARG A 63 -25.87 -16.11 -0.13
C ARG A 63 -26.15 -15.16 1.04
N GLU A 64 -26.75 -15.66 2.12
CA GLU A 64 -26.97 -14.93 3.37
C GLU A 64 -25.67 -14.48 4.08
N ALA A 65 -24.54 -15.12 3.78
CA ALA A 65 -23.25 -14.77 4.34
C ALA A 65 -22.53 -13.65 3.57
N PHE A 66 -23.16 -13.04 2.55
CA PHE A 66 -22.51 -12.02 1.71
C PHE A 66 -21.83 -10.91 2.51
N TYR A 67 -22.50 -10.32 3.50
CA TYR A 67 -21.92 -9.23 4.29
C TYR A 67 -20.76 -9.68 5.19
N SER A 68 -20.81 -10.87 5.77
CA SER A 68 -19.69 -11.37 6.58
C SER A 68 -18.51 -11.80 5.71
N TRP A 69 -18.78 -12.37 4.54
CA TRP A 69 -17.78 -12.75 3.54
C TRP A 69 -17.07 -11.53 2.95
N SER A 70 -17.82 -10.50 2.55
CA SER A 70 -17.27 -9.25 2.02
C SER A 70 -16.44 -8.48 3.05
N LYS A 71 -16.86 -8.40 4.32
CA LYS A 71 -16.03 -7.82 5.40
C LYS A 71 -14.70 -8.57 5.57
N LYS A 72 -14.68 -9.91 5.41
CA LYS A 72 -13.42 -10.68 5.42
C LYS A 72 -12.52 -10.35 4.24
N ILE A 73 -13.08 -10.10 3.07
CA ILE A 73 -12.32 -9.64 1.88
C ILE A 73 -11.74 -8.26 2.16
N LEU A 74 -12.55 -7.31 2.65
CA LEU A 74 -12.10 -5.96 2.97
C LEU A 74 -10.90 -5.94 3.93
N VAL A 75 -11.00 -6.69 5.03
CA VAL A 75 -9.91 -6.80 6.01
C VAL A 75 -8.65 -7.38 5.35
N ARG A 76 -8.80 -8.32 4.41
CA ARG A 76 -7.69 -8.88 3.65
C ARG A 76 -7.04 -7.83 2.73
N CYS A 77 -7.83 -6.96 2.09
CA CYS A 77 -7.34 -5.82 1.32
C CYS A 77 -6.56 -4.84 2.23
N CYS A 78 -7.11 -4.49 3.39
CA CYS A 78 -6.41 -3.64 4.38
C CYS A 78 -5.03 -4.22 4.77
N TYR A 79 -4.96 -5.52 5.06
CA TYR A 79 -3.69 -6.16 5.39
C TYR A 79 -2.71 -6.20 4.20
N ARG A 80 -3.23 -6.34 2.97
CA ARG A 80 -2.40 -6.27 1.76
C ARG A 80 -1.80 -4.87 1.61
N ALA A 81 -2.62 -3.82 1.67
CA ALA A 81 -2.17 -2.43 1.59
C ALA A 81 -1.13 -2.11 2.68
N PHE A 82 -1.38 -2.52 3.92
CA PHE A 82 -0.44 -2.32 5.03
C PHE A 82 0.93 -2.99 4.78
N ARG A 83 0.95 -4.19 4.19
CA ARG A 83 2.20 -4.89 3.86
C ARG A 83 2.98 -4.18 2.75
N GLU A 84 2.29 -3.70 1.72
CA GLU A 84 2.93 -2.96 0.62
C GLU A 84 3.48 -1.62 1.10
N GLN A 85 2.74 -0.89 1.93
CA GLN A 85 3.23 0.35 2.55
C GLN A 85 4.51 0.10 3.36
N LYS A 86 4.51 -0.93 4.23
CA LYS A 86 5.69 -1.31 5.02
C LYS A 86 6.88 -1.70 4.15
N LYS A 87 6.63 -2.35 3.01
CA LYS A 87 7.67 -2.71 2.04
C LYS A 87 8.26 -1.46 1.39
N MET A 88 7.43 -0.48 1.01
CA MET A 88 7.91 0.79 0.45
C MET A 88 8.72 1.59 1.46
N THR A 89 8.27 1.69 2.72
CA THR A 89 9.04 2.38 3.77
C THR A 89 10.42 1.76 3.95
N ARG A 90 10.50 0.42 4.08
CA ARG A 90 11.78 -0.29 4.21
C ARG A 90 12.72 -0.07 3.02
N LEU A 91 12.18 -0.05 1.81
CA LEU A 91 12.98 0.22 0.60
C LEU A 91 13.50 1.66 0.59
N ALA A 92 12.69 2.62 1.03
CA ALA A 92 13.08 4.02 1.14
C ALA A 92 14.17 4.22 2.21
N ASP A 93 14.03 3.58 3.38
CA ASP A 93 15.03 3.62 4.45
C ASP A 93 16.37 3.07 3.97
N ASN A 94 16.37 1.91 3.31
CA ASN A 94 17.58 1.31 2.76
C ASN A 94 18.24 2.20 1.69
N GLN A 95 17.45 2.87 0.85
CA GLN A 95 17.98 3.79 -0.16
C GLN A 95 18.60 5.03 0.48
N ALA A 96 17.98 5.60 1.52
CA ALA A 96 18.53 6.72 2.26
C ALA A 96 19.86 6.36 2.95
N GLU A 97 19.97 5.15 3.51
CA GLU A 97 21.22 4.64 4.08
C GLU A 97 22.32 4.50 3.01
N LEU A 98 22.00 3.97 1.83
CA LEU A 98 22.94 3.83 0.72
C LEU A 98 23.46 5.18 0.20
N VAL A 99 22.57 6.17 0.05
CA VAL A 99 22.94 7.53 -0.38
C VAL A 99 23.85 8.18 0.66
N THR A 100 23.49 8.10 1.94
CA THR A 100 24.29 8.65 3.04
C THR A 100 25.69 8.02 3.09
N ALA A 101 25.80 6.71 2.89
CA ALA A 101 27.08 6.01 2.84
C ALA A 101 27.94 6.45 1.64
N SER A 102 27.33 6.66 0.48
CA SER A 102 28.04 7.16 -0.72
C SER A 102 28.59 8.57 -0.50
N ASP A 103 27.76 9.48 0.05
CA ASP A 103 28.15 10.86 0.33
C ASP A 103 29.34 10.93 1.31
N GLN A 104 29.35 10.07 2.33
CA GLN A 104 30.46 9.99 3.30
C GLN A 104 31.77 9.48 2.67
N VAL A 105 31.69 8.55 1.72
CA VAL A 105 32.88 8.04 1.00
C VAL A 105 33.44 9.12 0.10
N GLU A 106 32.59 9.87 -0.59
CA GLU A 106 32.99 10.93 -1.52
C GLU A 106 33.59 12.14 -0.77
N GLN A 107 33.03 12.50 0.39
CA GLN A 107 33.60 13.52 1.28
C GLN A 107 35.00 13.14 1.79
N LYS A 108 35.18 11.88 2.22
CA LYS A 108 36.51 11.40 2.65
C LYS A 108 37.52 11.39 1.51
N HIS A 109 37.09 11.06 0.29
CA HIS A 109 37.97 11.11 -0.87
C HIS A 109 38.44 12.53 -1.16
N GLN A 110 37.53 13.51 -1.12
CA GLN A 110 37.87 14.93 -1.29
C GLN A 110 38.81 15.45 -0.20
N GLU A 111 38.62 15.03 1.06
CA GLU A 111 39.49 15.40 2.18
C GLU A 111 40.92 14.86 2.00
N LEU A 112 41.07 13.59 1.62
CA LEU A 112 42.37 12.99 1.33
C LEU A 112 43.08 13.64 0.13
N GLU A 113 42.32 14.04 -0.89
CA GLU A 113 42.84 14.73 -2.07
C GLU A 113 43.33 16.15 -1.74
N LEU A 114 42.60 16.88 -0.89
CA LEU A 114 43.02 18.18 -0.38
C LEU A 114 44.31 18.08 0.44
N ASP A 115 44.39 17.12 1.37
CA ASP A 115 45.59 16.89 2.18
C ASP A 115 46.83 16.59 1.32
N TYR A 116 46.65 15.80 0.26
CA TYR A 116 47.72 15.50 -0.69
C TYR A 116 48.23 16.74 -1.42
N LEU A 117 47.31 17.60 -1.90
CA LEU A 117 47.66 18.85 -2.58
C LEU A 117 48.34 19.85 -1.65
N LEU A 118 47.88 19.96 -0.40
CA LEU A 118 48.52 20.81 0.62
C LEU A 118 49.94 20.32 0.95
N ALA A 119 50.15 19.00 1.03
CA ALA A 119 51.48 18.43 1.23
C ALA A 119 52.44 18.70 0.05
N GLN A 120 51.92 18.69 -1.19
CA GLN A 120 52.70 19.08 -2.37
C GLN A 120 53.07 20.57 -2.36
N LEU A 121 52.12 21.45 -2.04
CA LEU A 121 52.37 22.90 -1.94
C LEU A 121 53.41 23.23 -0.87
N ASN A 122 53.32 22.62 0.31
CA ASN A 122 54.30 22.82 1.38
C ASN A 122 55.71 22.38 0.97
N ARG A 123 55.85 21.31 0.17
CA ARG A 123 57.16 20.89 -0.37
C ARG A 123 57.74 21.86 -1.40
N ILE A 124 56.90 22.59 -2.13
CA ILE A 124 57.32 23.57 -3.14
C ILE A 124 57.68 24.91 -2.47
N MET A 125 56.96 25.31 -1.43
CA MET A 125 57.15 26.57 -0.69
C MET A 125 58.32 26.56 0.30
N LEU A 126 58.89 25.38 0.61
CA LEU A 126 60.04 25.20 1.53
C LEU A 126 61.41 25.01 0.80
N LYS A 127 61.46 25.24 -0.52
CA LYS A 127 62.69 25.35 -1.31
C LYS A 127 62.93 26.80 -1.71
#